data_AF-A0A8C4YPK2-F1
#
_entry.id   AF-A0A8C4YPK2-F1
#
_cell.length_a   1.000
_cell.length_b   1.000
_cell.length_c   1.000
_cell.angle_alpha   90.00
_cell.angle_beta   90.00
_cell.angle_gamma   90.00
#
_symmetry.space_group_name_H-M   'P 1'
#
loop_
_entity.id
_entity.type
_entity.pdbx_description
1 polymer ?
#
loop_
_entity_poly.entity_id
_entity_poly.type
_entity_poly.pdbx_seq_one_letter_code
_entity_poly.pdbx_strand_id
1 'polypeptide(L)'
;YANKIRERPQHFCDRLLISDDWPGYSLDLFTYPQHYYGDLEYVLIPHGVIVDRTECLAKDIMQDIGDNNIVVLCVLKGGYKFCADLVEYIETLSRNSERSISMKVDFVRLKSYHNDQSTQDMQIIGGEDLSKLTGKDIIGTGRTMKALLNNIEKYKPKMIKVASLLVKRTSQPDGYRPDYYGFEIPNVFVVGYALEYNEHFRDLNHICVINDNGKGKYKV
;
A
#
# COMPACT_ATOMS: atom_id res chain seq x y z
N TYR A 1 19.49 -15.16 -1.32
CA TYR A 1 20.18 -14.91 -2.60
C TYR A 1 20.89 -13.58 -2.50
N ALA A 2 22.19 -13.57 -2.77
CA ALA A 2 23.09 -12.44 -2.57
C ALA A 2 22.72 -11.20 -3.39
N ASN A 3 23.05 -10.04 -2.82
CA ASN A 3 23.02 -8.70 -3.40
C ASN A 3 23.51 -8.69 -4.86
N LYS A 4 22.57 -8.75 -5.81
CA LYS A 4 22.73 -8.11 -7.11
C LYS A 4 22.08 -6.76 -6.99
N ILE A 5 22.88 -5.70 -7.08
CA ILE A 5 22.38 -4.37 -7.44
C ILE A 5 21.78 -4.57 -8.84
N ARG A 6 20.46 -4.83 -8.90
CA ARG A 6 19.72 -4.82 -10.16
C ARG A 6 19.73 -3.38 -10.65
N GLU A 7 20.40 -3.12 -11.77
CA GLU A 7 20.12 -1.93 -12.56
C GLU A 7 18.59 -1.88 -12.77
N ARG A 8 17.98 -0.75 -12.39
CA ARG A 8 16.53 -0.65 -12.32
C ARG A 8 15.97 -0.54 -13.74
N PRO A 9 14.90 -1.28 -14.08
CA PRO A 9 14.16 -0.99 -15.28
C PRO A 9 13.66 0.46 -15.23
N GLN A 10 13.59 1.10 -16.40
CA GLN A 10 12.99 2.40 -16.59
C GLN A 10 11.47 2.22 -16.44
N HIS A 11 10.96 2.37 -15.21
CA HIS A 11 9.52 2.31 -14.93
C HIS A 11 8.82 3.47 -15.65
N PHE A 12 7.60 3.23 -16.14
CA PHE A 12 6.77 4.23 -16.78
C PHE A 12 6.45 5.39 -15.82
N CYS A 13 6.36 5.07 -14.53
CA CYS A 13 5.86 6.00 -13.54
C CYS A 13 6.98 6.42 -12.58
N ASP A 14 7.53 7.61 -12.84
CA ASP A 14 8.49 8.26 -11.95
C ASP A 14 7.96 8.35 -10.52
N ARG A 15 8.85 8.26 -9.54
CA ARG A 15 8.50 8.29 -8.13
C ARG A 15 7.90 9.64 -7.76
N LEU A 16 6.71 9.65 -7.15
CA LEU A 16 6.11 10.89 -6.64
C LEU A 16 6.61 11.16 -5.21
N LEU A 17 7.54 12.10 -5.11
CA LEU A 17 8.05 12.60 -3.84
C LEU A 17 7.18 13.76 -3.35
N ILE A 18 6.50 13.57 -2.23
CA ILE A 18 5.83 14.67 -1.51
C ILE A 18 6.85 15.25 -0.54
N SER A 19 7.23 16.52 -0.73
CA SER A 19 8.25 17.20 0.08
C SER A 19 7.83 17.37 1.55
N ASP A 20 8.80 17.58 2.44
CA ASP A 20 8.54 17.81 3.88
C ASP A 20 7.87 19.16 4.15
N ASP A 21 8.08 20.15 3.27
CA ASP A 21 7.45 21.48 3.31
C ASP A 21 6.11 21.54 2.56
N TRP A 22 5.61 20.39 2.08
CA TRP A 22 4.33 20.32 1.39
C TRP A 22 3.17 20.70 2.33
N PRO A 23 2.43 21.79 2.06
CA PRO A 23 1.39 22.28 2.98
C PRO A 23 0.11 21.43 2.97
N GLY A 24 -0.02 20.49 2.04
CA GLY A 24 -1.29 19.81 1.78
C GLY A 24 -2.31 20.71 1.09
N TYR A 25 -3.52 20.20 0.95
CA TYR A 25 -4.67 20.98 0.51
C TYR A 25 -5.63 21.24 1.66
N SER A 26 -6.27 22.41 1.64
CA SER A 26 -7.37 22.73 2.57
C SER A 26 -8.52 21.75 2.39
N LEU A 27 -9.08 21.26 3.50
CA LEU A 27 -10.24 20.38 3.53
C LEU A 27 -11.49 21.04 2.94
N ASP A 28 -11.60 22.38 3.03
CA ASP A 28 -12.76 23.16 2.53
C ASP A 28 -12.92 23.11 1.01
N LEU A 29 -11.86 22.70 0.30
CA LEU A 29 -11.85 22.57 -1.16
C LEU A 29 -12.32 21.18 -1.63
N PHE A 30 -12.60 20.26 -0.70
CA PHE A 30 -12.93 18.87 -1.00
C PHE A 30 -14.17 18.40 -0.25
N THR A 31 -14.77 17.32 -0.74
CA THR A 31 -15.83 16.60 -0.04
C THR A 31 -15.22 15.44 0.75
N TYR A 32 -15.65 15.31 2.01
CA TYR A 32 -15.25 14.23 2.89
C TYR A 32 -16.38 13.92 3.90
N PRO A 33 -16.37 12.76 4.57
CA PRO A 33 -17.43 12.38 5.50
C PRO A 33 -17.60 13.40 6.64
N GLN A 34 -18.80 13.93 6.80
CA GLN A 34 -19.09 15.02 7.74
C GLN A 34 -18.80 14.68 9.20
N HIS A 35 -18.87 13.40 9.58
CA HIS A 35 -18.54 12.96 10.95
C HIS A 35 -17.06 13.11 11.32
N TYR A 36 -16.19 13.42 10.35
CA TYR A 36 -14.78 13.78 10.56
C TYR A 36 -14.50 15.29 10.53
N TYR A 37 -15.55 16.12 10.47
CA TYR A 37 -15.38 17.57 10.55
C TYR A 37 -14.72 17.96 11.88
N GLY A 38 -13.63 18.73 11.81
CA GLY A 38 -12.82 19.14 12.96
C GLY A 38 -11.78 18.12 13.44
N ASP A 39 -11.69 16.94 12.85
CA ASP A 39 -10.76 15.87 13.28
C ASP A 39 -9.51 15.75 12.37
N LEU A 40 -9.51 16.41 11.22
CA LEU A 40 -8.47 16.37 10.20
C LEU A 40 -7.71 17.70 10.15
N GLU A 41 -6.43 17.66 9.80
CA GLU A 41 -5.58 18.85 9.65
C GLU A 41 -5.58 19.36 8.21
N TYR A 42 -5.28 18.48 7.24
CA TYR A 42 -5.29 18.79 5.82
C TYR A 42 -5.36 17.52 4.97
N VAL A 43 -5.69 17.67 3.68
CA VAL A 43 -5.59 16.61 2.68
C VAL A 43 -4.15 16.50 2.20
N LEU A 44 -3.49 15.38 2.48
CA LEU A 44 -2.13 15.12 2.00
C LEU A 44 -2.16 14.69 0.52
N ILE A 45 -3.04 13.75 0.18
CA ILE A 45 -3.18 13.21 -1.18
C ILE A 45 -4.67 13.09 -1.51
N PRO A 46 -5.17 13.87 -2.49
CA PRO A 46 -6.54 13.75 -2.98
C PRO A 46 -6.82 12.37 -3.59
N HIS A 47 -8.09 11.97 -3.54
CA HIS A 47 -8.52 10.65 -4.01
C HIS A 47 -8.19 10.44 -5.50
N GLY A 48 -8.47 11.43 -6.35
CA GLY A 48 -8.17 11.34 -7.79
C GLY A 48 -6.68 11.10 -8.06
N VAL A 49 -5.79 11.76 -7.32
CA VAL A 49 -4.33 11.59 -7.48
C VAL A 49 -3.88 10.17 -7.09
N ILE A 50 -4.52 9.55 -6.08
CA ILE A 50 -4.29 8.16 -5.71
C ILE A 50 -4.68 7.22 -6.84
N VAL A 51 -5.85 7.46 -7.44
CA VAL A 51 -6.42 6.68 -8.54
C VAL A 51 -5.50 6.75 -9.76
N ASP A 52 -5.13 7.95 -10.20
CA ASP A 52 -4.21 8.18 -11.32
C ASP A 52 -2.87 7.48 -11.10
N ARG A 53 -2.33 7.60 -9.88
CA ARG A 53 -1.06 6.95 -9.53
C ARG A 53 -1.19 5.43 -9.51
N THR A 54 -2.32 4.88 -9.07
CA THR A 54 -2.56 3.44 -9.02
C THR A 54 -2.67 2.84 -10.42
N GLU A 55 -3.34 3.53 -11.35
CA GLU A 55 -3.36 3.15 -12.77
C GLU A 55 -1.93 3.08 -13.34
N CYS A 56 -1.12 4.08 -13.00
CA CYS A 56 0.27 4.16 -13.39
C CYS A 56 1.08 2.93 -12.89
N LEU A 57 0.93 2.57 -11.61
CA LEU A 57 1.58 1.38 -11.04
C LEU A 57 1.11 0.07 -11.68
N ALA A 58 -0.16 -0.02 -12.07
CA ALA A 58 -0.68 -1.19 -12.77
C ALA A 58 0.02 -1.39 -14.12
N LYS A 59 0.34 -0.31 -14.84
CA LYS A 59 1.10 -0.36 -16.10
C LYS A 59 2.52 -0.86 -15.89
N ASP A 60 3.21 -0.37 -14.86
CA ASP A 60 4.55 -0.86 -14.48
C ASP A 60 4.54 -2.36 -14.16
N ILE A 61 3.55 -2.81 -13.39
CA ILE A 61 3.39 -4.23 -13.05
C ILE A 61 3.12 -5.06 -14.32
N MET A 62 2.19 -4.63 -15.18
CA MET A 62 1.90 -5.31 -16.45
C MET A 62 3.12 -5.42 -17.36
N GLN A 63 4.00 -4.42 -17.35
CA GLN A 63 5.24 -4.45 -18.12
C GLN A 63 6.24 -5.46 -17.55
N ASP A 64 6.41 -5.49 -16.23
CA ASP A 64 7.44 -6.27 -15.56
C ASP A 64 7.07 -7.76 -15.42
N ILE A 65 5.78 -8.08 -15.24
CA ILE A 65 5.32 -9.44 -14.93
C ILE A 65 4.18 -9.96 -15.82
N GLY A 66 3.88 -9.27 -16.92
CA GLY A 66 2.79 -9.53 -17.87
C GLY A 66 2.65 -10.96 -18.39
N ASP A 67 3.74 -11.70 -18.47
CA ASP A 67 3.77 -13.04 -19.08
C ASP A 67 3.56 -14.18 -18.06
N ASN A 68 3.29 -13.86 -16.79
CA ASN A 68 3.21 -14.84 -15.71
C ASN A 68 1.83 -14.88 -15.06
N ASN A 69 1.42 -16.06 -14.58
CA ASN A 69 0.28 -16.18 -13.67
C ASN A 69 0.70 -15.73 -12.27
N ILE A 70 -0.07 -14.81 -11.68
CA ILE A 70 0.30 -14.19 -10.39
C ILE A 70 -0.73 -14.48 -9.29
N VAL A 71 -0.26 -14.43 -8.06
CA VAL A 71 -1.12 -14.34 -6.86
C VAL A 71 -0.97 -12.95 -6.25
N VAL A 72 -2.04 -12.20 -6.23
CA VAL A 72 -2.13 -10.92 -5.52
C VAL A 72 -2.47 -11.23 -4.06
N LEU A 73 -1.56 -10.90 -3.15
CA LEU A 73 -1.72 -11.12 -1.72
C LEU A 73 -1.99 -9.80 -1.01
N CYS A 74 -3.25 -9.53 -0.69
CA CYS A 74 -3.67 -8.32 -0.02
C CYS A 74 -3.40 -8.39 1.49
N VAL A 75 -2.72 -7.39 2.05
CA VAL A 75 -2.58 -7.25 3.50
C VAL A 75 -3.72 -6.42 4.08
N LEU A 76 -4.60 -7.10 4.80
CA LEU A 76 -5.73 -6.54 5.51
C LEU A 76 -5.33 -5.93 6.87
N LYS A 77 -6.08 -4.94 7.37
CA LYS A 77 -7.23 -4.30 6.69
C LYS A 77 -6.79 -3.20 5.74
N GLY A 78 -5.83 -2.36 6.13
CA GLY A 78 -5.54 -1.08 5.45
C GLY A 78 -5.12 -1.17 3.97
N GLY A 79 -4.69 -2.34 3.47
CA GLY A 79 -4.36 -2.53 2.06
C GLY A 79 -5.55 -2.79 1.14
N TYR A 80 -6.76 -3.04 1.66
CA TYR A 80 -7.87 -3.55 0.85
C TYR A 80 -8.26 -2.61 -0.29
N LYS A 81 -8.32 -1.30 -0.03
CA LYS A 81 -8.80 -0.33 -1.03
C LYS A 81 -7.80 -0.14 -2.16
N PHE A 82 -6.52 0.04 -1.82
CA PHE A 82 -5.44 0.07 -2.80
C PHE A 82 -5.36 -1.23 -3.61
N CYS A 83 -5.48 -2.38 -2.95
CA CYS A 83 -5.44 -3.68 -3.63
C CYS A 83 -6.60 -3.83 -4.62
N ALA A 84 -7.81 -3.44 -4.23
CA ALA A 84 -8.98 -3.52 -5.10
C ALA A 84 -8.81 -2.65 -6.35
N ASP A 85 -8.42 -1.39 -6.17
CA ASP A 85 -8.23 -0.46 -7.29
C ASP A 85 -7.07 -0.93 -8.20
N LEU A 86 -5.96 -1.43 -7.62
CA LEU A 86 -4.83 -1.96 -8.39
C LEU A 86 -5.21 -3.20 -9.22
N VAL A 87 -5.96 -4.14 -8.64
CA VAL A 87 -6.44 -5.33 -9.35
C VAL A 87 -7.36 -4.92 -10.50
N GLU A 88 -8.31 -4.02 -10.27
CA GLU A 88 -9.23 -3.53 -11.32
C GLU A 88 -8.46 -2.92 -12.51
N TYR A 89 -7.41 -2.14 -12.25
CA TYR A 89 -6.58 -1.58 -13.31
C TYR A 89 -5.80 -2.64 -14.08
N ILE A 90 -5.23 -3.64 -13.40
CA ILE A 90 -4.53 -4.76 -14.07
C ILE A 90 -5.52 -5.57 -14.92
N GLU A 91 -6.72 -5.84 -14.41
CA GLU A 91 -7.77 -6.51 -15.18
C GLU A 91 -8.21 -5.70 -16.40
N THR A 92 -8.39 -4.39 -16.24
CA THR A 92 -8.73 -3.48 -17.33
C THR A 92 -7.66 -3.47 -18.41
N LEU A 93 -6.38 -3.44 -18.04
CA LEU A 93 -5.26 -3.55 -18.98
C LEU A 93 -5.23 -4.93 -19.64
N SER A 94 -5.54 -6.01 -18.91
CA SER A 94 -5.58 -7.37 -19.45
C SER A 94 -6.72 -7.58 -20.46
N ARG A 95 -7.85 -6.89 -20.29
CA ARG A 95 -9.01 -6.95 -21.22
C ARG A 95 -8.84 -6.07 -22.46
N ASN A 96 -8.11 -4.97 -22.35
CA ASN A 96 -8.02 -3.94 -23.38
C ASN A 96 -6.67 -3.88 -24.10
N SER A 97 -5.75 -4.81 -23.83
CA SER A 97 -4.44 -4.89 -24.50
C SER A 97 -4.16 -6.31 -24.99
N GLU A 98 -3.10 -6.47 -25.80
CA GLU A 98 -2.64 -7.79 -26.26
C GLU A 98 -1.98 -8.62 -25.15
N ARG A 99 -1.66 -8.00 -24.00
CA ARG A 99 -1.06 -8.67 -22.83
C ARG A 99 -2.14 -8.99 -21.82
N SER A 100 -2.14 -10.21 -21.29
CA SER A 100 -3.13 -10.65 -20.30
C SER A 100 -2.46 -11.43 -19.18
N ILE A 101 -2.74 -11.04 -17.93
CA ILE A 101 -2.28 -11.74 -16.73
C ILE A 101 -3.43 -12.53 -16.11
N SER A 102 -3.24 -13.82 -15.86
CA SER A 102 -4.15 -14.58 -14.99
C SER A 102 -3.82 -14.31 -13.53
N MET A 103 -4.78 -13.78 -12.78
CA MET A 103 -4.62 -13.43 -11.37
C MET A 103 -5.46 -14.32 -10.45
N LYS A 104 -4.89 -14.70 -9.32
CA LYS A 104 -5.65 -15.15 -8.14
C LYS A 104 -5.45 -14.12 -7.03
N VAL A 105 -6.50 -13.86 -6.25
CA VAL A 105 -6.42 -12.93 -5.11
C VAL A 105 -6.54 -13.73 -3.82
N ASP A 106 -5.67 -13.42 -2.86
CA ASP A 106 -5.69 -13.99 -1.52
C ASP A 106 -5.46 -12.88 -0.48
N PHE A 107 -5.80 -13.15 0.78
CA PHE A 107 -5.81 -12.15 1.84
C PHE A 107 -5.09 -12.65 3.09
N VAL A 108 -4.25 -11.80 3.66
CA VAL A 108 -3.61 -12.04 4.95
C VAL A 108 -3.87 -10.85 5.86
N ARG A 109 -4.00 -11.09 7.16
CA ARG A 109 -4.15 -10.02 8.15
C ARG A 109 -2.91 -9.95 9.01
N LEU A 110 -2.33 -8.76 9.08
CA LEU A 110 -1.24 -8.44 10.01
C LEU A 110 -1.75 -7.43 11.03
N LYS A 111 -1.59 -7.74 12.31
CA LYS A 111 -1.81 -6.75 13.38
C LYS A 111 -0.44 -6.26 13.87
N SER A 112 -0.19 -4.95 13.80
CA SER A 112 1.13 -4.38 14.13
C SER A 112 1.09 -2.97 14.76
N TYR A 113 -0.08 -2.46 15.16
CA TYR A 113 -0.24 -1.12 15.72
C TYR A 113 -1.23 -1.09 16.88
N HIS A 114 -0.98 -0.16 17.80
CA HIS A 114 -1.89 0.31 18.83
C HIS A 114 -1.72 1.84 18.92
N ASN A 115 -2.79 2.62 18.74
CA ASN A 115 -2.70 4.06 18.51
C ASN A 115 -1.77 4.39 17.33
N ASP A 116 -0.83 5.32 17.52
CA ASP A 116 0.13 5.77 16.52
C ASP A 116 1.50 5.04 16.62
N GLN A 117 1.61 4.05 17.52
CA GLN A 117 2.85 3.31 17.74
C GLN A 117 2.80 1.88 17.19
N SER A 118 3.91 1.44 16.59
CA SER A 118 4.08 0.06 16.13
C SER A 118 4.26 -0.88 17.33
N THR A 119 3.60 -2.03 17.30
CA THR A 119 3.77 -3.11 18.30
C THR A 119 4.86 -4.09 17.85
N GLN A 120 5.56 -4.74 18.79
CA GLN A 120 6.58 -5.76 18.49
C GLN A 120 5.95 -7.12 18.11
N ASP A 121 4.75 -7.41 18.61
CA ASP A 121 4.07 -8.69 18.33
C ASP A 121 3.27 -8.62 17.03
N MET A 122 3.83 -9.18 15.97
CA MET A 122 3.11 -9.42 14.72
C MET A 122 2.45 -10.80 14.75
N GLN A 123 1.12 -10.82 14.68
CA GLN A 123 0.35 -12.03 14.41
C GLN A 123 -0.13 -12.01 12.96
N ILE A 124 0.14 -13.10 12.23
CA ILE A 124 -0.41 -13.36 10.89
C ILE A 124 -1.69 -14.17 11.08
N ILE A 125 -2.83 -13.60 10.71
CA ILE A 125 -4.14 -14.25 10.78
C ILE A 125 -4.63 -14.47 9.34
N GLY A 126 -5.09 -15.68 9.02
CA GLY A 126 -5.63 -16.02 7.69
C GLY A 126 -4.59 -16.52 6.66
N GLY A 127 -3.36 -16.83 7.08
CA GLY A 127 -2.28 -17.35 6.23
C GLY A 127 -1.92 -18.82 6.51
N GLU A 128 -2.84 -19.63 7.03
CA GLU A 128 -2.54 -21.01 7.45
C GLU A 128 -2.22 -21.95 6.27
N ASP A 129 -2.54 -21.57 5.03
CA ASP A 129 -2.20 -22.32 3.83
C ASP A 129 -1.50 -21.46 2.76
N LEU A 130 -0.44 -20.75 3.18
CA LEU A 130 0.49 -20.07 2.27
C LEU A 130 1.28 -21.06 1.39
N SER A 131 1.12 -22.37 1.56
CA SER A 131 1.72 -23.40 0.70
C SER A 131 1.34 -23.23 -0.77
N LYS A 132 0.15 -22.67 -1.03
CA LYS A 132 -0.37 -22.29 -2.35
C LYS A 132 0.50 -21.27 -3.08
N LEU A 133 1.44 -20.62 -2.39
CA LEU A 133 2.35 -19.62 -2.94
C LEU A 133 3.61 -20.25 -3.56
N THR A 134 3.86 -21.54 -3.33
CA THR A 134 5.02 -22.26 -3.86
C THR A 134 5.09 -22.18 -5.38
N GLY A 135 6.23 -21.72 -5.91
CA GLY A 135 6.46 -21.61 -7.36
C GLY A 135 5.63 -20.54 -8.09
N LYS A 136 4.91 -19.67 -7.36
CA LYS A 136 4.12 -18.58 -7.96
C LYS A 136 4.81 -17.23 -7.86
N ASP A 137 4.39 -16.30 -8.72
CA ASP A 137 4.80 -14.90 -8.67
C ASP A 137 3.79 -14.12 -7.81
N ILE A 138 4.28 -13.36 -6.82
CA ILE A 138 3.43 -12.74 -5.78
C ILE A 138 3.58 -11.23 -5.79
N ILE A 139 2.45 -10.52 -5.66
CA ILE A 139 2.44 -9.09 -5.31
C ILE A 139 1.86 -8.92 -3.90
N GLY A 140 2.65 -8.40 -2.96
CA GLY A 140 2.20 -8.05 -1.60
C GLY A 140 2.02 -6.55 -1.41
N THR A 141 1.13 -6.11 -0.50
CA THR A 141 0.93 -4.70 -0.15
C THR A 141 1.09 -4.44 1.36
N GLY A 142 1.59 -3.28 1.81
CA GLY A 142 1.57 -2.91 3.24
C GLY A 142 2.90 -2.47 3.87
N ARG A 143 2.86 -2.09 5.16
CA ARG A 143 4.01 -1.50 5.89
C ARG A 143 4.91 -2.53 6.55
N THR A 144 4.36 -3.62 7.07
CA THR A 144 5.09 -4.59 7.90
C THR A 144 5.66 -5.73 7.06
N MET A 145 6.39 -5.36 6.00
CA MET A 145 6.76 -6.28 4.93
C MET A 145 7.90 -7.21 5.29
N LYS A 146 8.88 -6.81 6.11
CA LYS A 146 10.03 -7.69 6.42
C LYS A 146 9.61 -9.03 7.03
N ALA A 147 8.74 -8.98 8.03
CA ALA A 147 8.28 -10.20 8.70
C ALA A 147 7.35 -11.05 7.82
N LEU A 148 6.48 -10.41 7.02
CA LEU A 148 5.63 -11.11 6.06
C LEU A 148 6.47 -11.78 4.96
N LEU A 149 7.45 -11.08 4.38
CA LEU A 149 8.35 -11.60 3.37
C LEU A 149 9.16 -12.79 3.90
N ASN A 150 9.74 -12.67 5.09
CA ASN A 150 10.44 -13.78 5.75
C ASN A 150 9.55 -15.00 5.97
N ASN A 151 8.23 -14.82 6.12
CA ASN A 151 7.28 -15.92 6.25
C ASN A 151 6.96 -16.54 4.88
N ILE A 152 6.63 -15.71 3.89
CA ILE A 152 6.31 -16.14 2.52
C ILE A 152 7.51 -16.86 1.86
N GLU A 153 8.73 -16.38 2.07
CA GLU A 153 9.95 -16.97 1.50
C GLU A 153 10.15 -18.44 1.90
N LYS A 154 9.63 -18.87 3.06
CA LYS A 154 9.69 -20.27 3.50
C LYS A 154 8.95 -21.22 2.55
N TYR A 155 7.96 -20.72 1.83
CA TYR A 155 7.18 -21.47 0.84
C TYR A 155 7.80 -21.42 -0.56
N LYS A 156 9.00 -20.84 -0.73
CA LYS A 156 9.77 -20.82 -1.99
C LYS A 156 8.93 -20.40 -3.21
N PRO A 157 8.32 -19.19 -3.19
CA PRO A 157 7.70 -18.64 -4.39
C PRO A 157 8.74 -18.45 -5.50
N LYS A 158 8.27 -18.43 -6.75
CA LYS A 158 9.14 -18.20 -7.91
C LYS A 158 9.70 -16.77 -7.90
N MET A 159 8.84 -15.80 -7.54
CA MET A 159 9.21 -14.41 -7.36
C MET A 159 8.28 -13.75 -6.34
N ILE A 160 8.83 -12.82 -5.56
CA ILE A 160 8.03 -11.91 -4.75
C ILE A 160 8.31 -10.49 -5.21
N LYS A 161 7.25 -9.72 -5.41
CA LYS A 161 7.23 -8.30 -5.67
C LYS A 161 6.34 -7.62 -4.64
N VAL A 162 6.66 -6.38 -4.27
CA VAL A 162 5.84 -5.63 -3.30
C VAL A 162 5.39 -4.32 -3.91
N ALA A 163 4.08 -4.08 -3.84
CA ALA A 163 3.43 -2.83 -4.23
C ALA A 163 2.93 -2.10 -2.98
N SER A 164 3.41 -0.90 -2.70
CA SER A 164 2.89 -0.08 -1.59
C SER A 164 2.40 1.27 -2.08
N LEU A 165 1.19 1.67 -1.69
CA LEU A 165 0.72 3.00 -2.04
C LEU A 165 1.61 4.11 -1.45
N LEU A 166 2.03 3.95 -0.19
CA LEU A 166 2.82 4.94 0.55
C LEU A 166 4.12 4.34 1.08
N VAL A 167 5.19 5.12 1.01
CA VAL A 167 6.47 4.87 1.70
C VAL A 167 6.79 6.11 2.52
N LYS A 168 6.94 5.97 3.85
CA LYS A 168 7.34 7.08 4.72
C LYS A 168 8.86 7.25 4.65
N ARG A 169 9.33 8.49 4.55
CA ARG A 169 10.74 8.81 4.78
C ARG A 169 11.02 8.79 6.27
N THR A 170 11.71 7.76 6.74
CA THR A 170 12.14 7.65 8.14
C THR A 170 13.66 7.73 8.23
N SER A 171 14.17 8.13 9.38
CA SER A 171 15.61 8.19 9.67
C SER A 171 16.24 6.82 9.91
N GLN A 172 15.47 5.72 9.84
CA GLN A 172 15.99 4.39 10.12
C GLN A 172 16.76 3.82 8.91
N PRO A 173 18.03 3.39 9.10
CA PRO A 173 18.89 2.91 8.02
C PRO A 173 18.44 1.58 7.40
N ASP A 174 17.55 0.84 8.06
CA ASP A 174 17.12 -0.51 7.65
C ASP A 174 15.84 -0.52 6.79
N GLY A 175 15.49 0.58 6.12
CA GLY A 175 14.24 0.70 5.38
C GLY A 175 14.09 -0.33 4.25
N TYR A 176 13.09 -1.21 4.34
CA TYR A 176 12.65 -2.03 3.21
C TYR A 176 12.02 -1.11 2.15
N ARG A 177 12.47 -1.20 0.90
CA ARG A 177 11.87 -0.47 -0.23
C ARG A 177 11.04 -1.43 -1.09
N PRO A 178 9.73 -1.14 -1.28
CA PRO A 178 8.89 -1.87 -2.22
C PRO A 178 9.42 -1.78 -3.65
N ASP A 179 9.14 -2.80 -4.47
CA ASP A 179 9.42 -2.80 -5.91
C ASP A 179 8.61 -1.72 -6.63
N TYR A 180 7.32 -1.62 -6.27
CA TYR A 180 6.39 -0.63 -6.80
C TYR A 180 5.89 0.23 -5.66
N TYR A 181 5.98 1.55 -5.79
CA TYR A 181 5.34 2.41 -4.82
C TYR A 181 4.77 3.71 -5.40
N GLY A 182 3.63 4.11 -4.84
CA GLY A 182 2.87 5.26 -5.29
C GLY A 182 3.57 6.56 -4.92
N PHE A 183 3.68 6.80 -3.62
CA PHE A 183 4.14 8.06 -3.05
C PHE A 183 5.20 7.85 -1.99
N GLU A 184 6.22 8.68 -2.01
CA GLU A 184 7.16 8.84 -0.92
C GLU A 184 6.75 10.08 -0.10
N ILE A 185 6.33 9.87 1.15
CA ILE A 185 5.71 10.90 1.99
C ILE A 185 6.57 11.26 3.21
N PRO A 186 6.38 12.45 3.82
CA PRO A 186 6.99 12.80 5.09
C PRO A 186 6.64 11.81 6.21
N ASN A 187 7.39 11.84 7.31
CA ASN A 187 7.12 10.99 8.47
C ASN A 187 5.94 11.49 9.33
N VAL A 188 4.77 11.66 8.71
CA VAL A 188 3.53 12.10 9.37
C VAL A 188 2.56 10.93 9.53
N PHE A 189 1.67 10.99 10.51
CA PHE A 189 0.62 9.99 10.68
C PHE A 189 -0.55 10.31 9.75
N VAL A 190 -0.95 9.33 8.94
CA VAL A 190 -1.95 9.51 7.87
C VAL A 190 -3.08 8.50 8.01
N VAL A 191 -4.28 8.94 7.68
CA VAL A 191 -5.53 8.18 7.70
C VAL A 191 -6.26 8.34 6.36
N GLY A 192 -7.30 7.51 6.14
CA GLY A 192 -8.07 7.54 4.92
C GLY A 192 -7.54 6.65 3.82
N TYR A 193 -8.39 6.39 2.83
CA TYR A 193 -8.21 5.40 1.79
C TYR A 193 -7.87 4.03 2.40
N ALA A 194 -8.75 3.54 3.30
CA ALA A 194 -8.60 2.35 4.15
C ALA A 194 -7.53 2.42 5.27
N LEU A 195 -6.66 3.42 5.29
CA LEU A 195 -5.79 3.71 6.44
C LEU A 195 -6.61 4.26 7.60
N GLU A 196 -6.10 4.10 8.81
CA GLU A 196 -6.94 4.17 10.01
C GLU A 196 -6.23 4.78 11.20
N TYR A 197 -7.05 5.21 12.16
CA TYR A 197 -6.64 5.45 13.54
C TYR A 197 -7.68 4.82 14.46
N ASN A 198 -7.27 3.78 15.21
CA ASN A 198 -8.12 2.97 16.08
C ASN A 198 -9.46 2.52 15.46
N GLU A 199 -9.37 1.94 14.26
CA GLU A 199 -10.45 1.46 13.40
C GLU A 199 -11.34 2.56 12.77
N HIS A 200 -11.08 3.83 13.03
CA HIS A 200 -11.74 4.96 12.37
C HIS A 200 -11.01 5.39 11.08
N PHE A 201 -11.67 6.24 10.28
CA PHE A 201 -11.17 6.89 9.07
C PHE A 201 -10.95 5.98 7.85
N ARG A 202 -11.26 4.68 7.91
CA ARG A 202 -11.10 3.78 6.75
C ARG A 202 -12.01 4.16 5.56
N ASP A 203 -13.16 4.76 5.86
CA ASP A 203 -14.20 5.26 4.96
C ASP A 203 -13.91 6.67 4.41
N LEU A 204 -12.86 7.35 4.89
CA LEU A 204 -12.39 8.60 4.31
C LEU A 204 -11.76 8.31 2.94
N ASN A 205 -12.16 9.03 1.91
CA ASN A 205 -11.71 8.88 0.52
C ASN A 205 -10.29 9.41 0.28
N HIS A 206 -9.96 10.55 0.89
CA HIS A 206 -8.65 11.19 0.78
C HIS A 206 -7.65 10.60 1.77
N ILE A 207 -6.35 10.69 1.46
CA ILE A 207 -5.33 10.47 2.48
C ILE A 207 -5.08 11.81 3.17
N CYS A 208 -5.37 11.87 4.46
CA CYS A 208 -5.30 13.08 5.27
C CYS A 208 -4.34 12.90 6.45
N VAL A 209 -3.86 14.03 6.98
CA VAL A 209 -3.21 14.07 8.29
C VAL A 209 -4.28 14.35 9.35
N ILE A 210 -4.25 13.58 10.44
CA ILE A 210 -5.17 13.72 11.57
C ILE A 210 -4.63 14.78 12.54
N ASN A 211 -5.50 15.71 12.97
CA ASN A 211 -5.11 16.75 13.92
C ASN A 211 -5.16 16.23 15.37
N ASP A 212 -4.74 17.06 16.33
CA ASP A 212 -4.68 16.64 17.74
C ASP A 212 -6.07 16.43 18.37
N ASN A 213 -7.10 17.14 17.89
CA ASN A 213 -8.48 16.90 18.32
C ASN A 213 -8.95 15.50 17.89
N GLY A 214 -8.72 15.12 16.63
CA GLY A 214 -9.03 13.79 16.11
C GLY A 214 -8.27 12.70 16.86
N LYS A 215 -6.96 12.88 17.10
CA LYS A 215 -6.16 11.93 17.90
C LYS A 215 -6.73 11.77 19.31
N GLY A 216 -7.10 12.87 19.97
CA GLY A 216 -7.70 12.83 21.30
C GLY A 216 -9.05 12.13 21.33
N LYS A 217 -9.92 12.43 20.36
CA LYS A 217 -11.29 11.90 20.25
C LYS A 217 -11.33 10.38 20.04
N TYR A 218 -10.41 9.83 19.26
CA TYR A 218 -10.43 8.43 18.84
C TYR A 218 -9.35 7.57 19.53
N LYS A 219 -8.67 8.08 20.55
CA LYS A 219 -7.63 7.35 21.29
C LYS A 219 -8.22 6.14 22.03
N VAL A 220 -7.46 5.03 22.09
CA VAL A 220 -7.77 3.84 22.91
C VAL A 220 -6.66 3.50 23.89
#